data_AF-A0A9R1VGR7-F1
#
_entry.id   AF-A0A9R1VGR7-F1
#
_cell.length_a   1.000
_cell.length_b   1.000
_cell.length_c   1.000
_cell.angle_alpha   90.00
_cell.angle_beta   90.00
_cell.angle_gamma   90.00
#
_symmetry.space_group_name_H-M   'P 1'
#
loop_
_entity.id
_entity.type
_entity.pdbx_description
1 polymer ?
#
loop_
_entity_poly.entity_id
_entity_poly.type
_entity_poly.pdbx_seq_one_letter_code
_entity_poly.pdbx_strand_id
1 'polypeptide(L)'
;MTGSEDGTVRIWHSTTYRLENTLNYGLKRVWAVGYMKGSRRIVIGYDEGTIMVKIGREDPVASMDNSGKIIWDKHNEIQTINIKSVGADHEVWTLKPIYMLCYVNNELGEKNLFFIQVSDGERLPLAVKELGTCDLYPQSLKHNPNRRYVVVCGDGEYIIYTALA
;
A
#
# COMPACT_ATOMS: atom_id res chain seq x y z
N MET A 1 17.20 13.92 8.84
CA MET A 1 16.57 15.12 8.22
C MET A 1 17.28 16.36 8.75
N THR A 2 17.50 17.36 7.91
CA THR A 2 18.24 18.58 8.26
C THR A 2 17.49 19.82 7.75
N GLY A 3 17.54 20.92 8.52
CA GLY A 3 17.10 22.25 8.09
C GLY A 3 18.30 23.14 7.82
N SER A 4 18.18 24.10 6.90
CA SER A 4 19.27 24.98 6.47
C SER A 4 18.82 26.45 6.42
N GLU A 5 19.79 27.36 6.51
CA GLU A 5 19.59 28.80 6.34
C GLU A 5 19.29 29.19 4.87
N ASP A 6 19.50 28.28 3.91
CA ASP A 6 19.02 28.47 2.55
C ASP A 6 17.49 28.30 2.41
N GLY A 7 16.79 27.98 3.51
CA GLY A 7 15.36 27.75 3.58
C GLY A 7 14.90 26.37 3.11
N THR A 8 15.84 25.47 2.84
CA THR A 8 15.55 24.10 2.43
C THR A 8 15.57 23.14 3.61
N VAL A 9 14.70 22.13 3.53
CA VAL A 9 14.68 20.97 4.41
C VAL A 9 15.05 19.75 3.59
N ARG A 10 16.08 19.03 4.02
CA ARG A 10 16.60 17.86 3.31
C ARG A 10 16.30 16.58 4.06
N ILE A 11 15.74 15.63 3.33
CA ILE A 11 15.46 14.28 3.81
C ILE A 11 16.55 13.36 3.29
N TRP A 12 17.18 12.63 4.20
CA TRP A 12 18.34 11.81 3.94
C TRP A 12 18.02 10.38 4.30
N HIS A 13 18.45 9.46 3.45
CA HIS A 13 18.43 8.04 3.77
C HIS A 13 19.48 7.75 4.85
N SER A 14 19.09 7.10 5.95
CA SER A 14 19.99 6.86 7.09
C SER A 14 21.13 5.90 6.79
N THR A 15 20.86 4.80 6.06
CA THR A 15 21.87 3.78 5.74
C THR A 15 22.79 4.16 4.58
N THR A 16 22.22 4.72 3.50
CA THR A 16 22.98 5.02 2.27
C THR A 16 23.54 6.44 2.25
N TYR A 17 23.15 7.29 3.20
CA TYR A 17 23.51 8.72 3.28
C TYR A 17 23.19 9.52 2.02
N ARG A 18 22.30 9.00 1.16
CA ARG A 18 21.86 9.69 -0.05
C ARG A 18 20.75 10.68 0.30
N LEU A 19 20.77 11.81 -0.41
CA LEU A 19 19.69 12.79 -0.36
C LEU A 19 18.47 12.19 -1.08
N GLU A 20 17.38 11.99 -0.34
CA GLU A 20 16.14 11.47 -0.91
C GLU A 20 15.30 12.60 -1.49
N ASN A 21 15.10 13.67 -0.71
CA ASN A 21 14.26 14.78 -1.13
C ASN A 21 14.72 16.11 -0.54
N THR A 22 14.45 17.19 -1.28
CA THR A 22 14.67 18.57 -0.85
C THR A 22 13.34 19.31 -0.88
N LEU A 23 12.86 19.72 0.29
CA LEU A 23 11.62 20.48 0.45
C LEU A 23 11.96 21.96 0.58
N ASN A 24 11.29 22.81 -0.18
CA ASN A 24 11.39 24.26 -0.06
C ASN A 24 9.99 24.87 -0.11
N TYR A 25 9.59 25.53 0.97
CA TYR A 25 8.27 26.14 1.11
C TYR A 25 8.30 27.68 1.02
N GLY A 26 9.47 28.29 0.78
CA GLY A 26 9.58 29.73 0.60
C GLY A 26 9.41 30.59 1.86
N LEU A 27 9.42 30.00 3.06
CA LEU A 27 9.26 30.73 4.34
C LEU A 27 10.59 31.25 4.93
N LYS A 28 11.63 31.40 4.10
CA LYS A 28 13.01 31.77 4.49
C LYS A 28 13.69 30.69 5.35
N ARG A 29 14.57 31.07 6.30
CA ARG A 29 15.49 30.15 6.98
C ARG A 29 14.75 29.17 7.88
N VAL A 30 15.27 27.95 7.97
CA VAL A 30 14.80 26.95 8.92
C VAL A 30 15.58 27.08 10.23
N TRP A 31 14.87 27.30 11.33
CA TRP A 31 15.48 27.47 12.66
C TRP A 31 15.33 26.25 13.56
N ALA A 32 14.21 25.55 13.43
CA ALA A 32 13.86 24.48 14.35
C ALA A 32 13.13 23.36 13.63
N VAL A 33 13.36 22.15 14.10
CA VAL A 33 12.62 20.96 13.70
C VAL A 33 12.20 20.23 14.97
N GLY A 34 10.90 19.97 15.11
CA GLY A 34 10.32 19.22 16.21
C GLY A 34 9.64 17.96 15.72
N TYR A 35 9.74 16.87 16.48
CA TYR A 35 8.97 15.66 16.23
C TYR A 35 8.37 15.16 17.54
N MET A 36 7.28 14.40 17.44
CA MET A 36 6.64 13.77 18.59
C MET A 36 6.84 12.25 18.52
N LYS A 37 7.38 11.66 19.59
CA LYS A 37 7.59 10.20 19.66
C LYS A 37 6.26 9.47 19.47
N GLY A 38 6.23 8.50 18.55
CA GLY A 38 5.02 7.74 18.20
C GLY A 38 4.09 8.44 17.20
N SER A 39 4.40 9.68 16.79
CA SER A 39 3.69 10.38 15.72
C SER A 39 4.52 10.38 14.45
N ARG A 40 3.83 10.32 13.30
CA ARG A 40 4.43 10.48 11.96
C ARG A 40 4.44 11.94 11.51
N ARG A 41 4.13 12.87 12.42
CA ARG A 41 4.08 14.31 12.15
C ARG A 41 5.33 14.99 12.68
N ILE A 42 5.86 15.87 11.87
CA ILE A 42 7.03 16.68 12.13
C ILE A 42 6.66 18.13 11.93
N VAL A 43 7.17 19.00 12.79
CA VAL A 43 6.96 20.43 12.74
C VAL A 43 8.28 21.11 12.40
N ILE A 44 8.22 22.11 11.52
CA ILE A 44 9.39 22.81 11.00
C ILE A 44 9.13 24.31 11.21
N GLY A 45 10.00 24.96 11.99
CA GLY A 45 9.95 26.39 12.26
C GLY A 45 10.83 27.16 11.28
N TYR A 46 10.24 28.18 10.65
CA TYR A 46 10.86 29.10 9.72
C TYR A 46 10.91 30.53 10.29
N ASP A 47 11.60 31.47 9.64
CA ASP A 47 11.53 32.90 10.00
C ASP A 47 10.08 33.43 9.93
N GLU A 48 9.34 33.06 8.87
CA GLU A 48 8.03 33.64 8.55
C GLU A 48 6.85 32.73 8.91
N GLY A 49 7.08 31.64 9.65
CA GLY A 49 6.00 30.77 10.07
C GLY A 49 6.45 29.39 10.51
N THR A 50 5.50 28.46 10.53
CA THR A 50 5.75 27.07 10.93
C THR A 50 4.93 26.16 10.05
N ILE A 51 5.51 25.03 9.64
CA ILE A 51 4.85 24.02 8.80
C ILE A 51 4.83 22.70 9.56
N MET A 52 3.68 22.02 9.54
CA MET A 52 3.58 20.64 9.98
C MET A 52 3.52 19.72 8.77
N VAL A 53 4.48 18.81 8.66
CA VAL A 53 4.57 17.80 7.60
C VAL A 53 4.32 16.42 8.21
N LYS A 54 3.56 15.58 7.52
CA LYS A 54 3.39 14.16 7.88
C LYS A 54 4.32 13.32 7.00
N ILE A 55 5.30 12.65 7.60
CA ILE A 55 6.25 11.81 6.87
C ILE A 55 5.71 10.38 6.80
N GLY A 56 5.29 10.00 5.59
CA GLY A 56 5.02 8.63 5.19
C GLY A 56 3.89 7.88 5.91
N ARG A 57 3.44 6.80 5.28
CA ARG A 57 2.92 5.61 5.96
C ARG A 57 3.84 4.46 5.56
N GLU A 58 4.41 3.75 6.53
CA GLU A 58 5.04 2.45 6.26
C GLU A 58 4.02 1.34 6.01
N ASP A 59 2.74 1.60 6.31
CA ASP A 59 1.69 0.59 6.15
C ASP A 59 1.19 0.63 4.69
N PRO A 60 1.47 -0.41 3.88
CA PRO A 60 0.90 -0.52 2.55
C PRO A 60 -0.63 -0.50 2.69
N VAL A 61 -1.27 0.40 1.95
CA VAL A 61 -2.73 0.52 2.00
C VAL A 61 -3.28 -0.54 1.07
N ALA A 62 -3.79 -1.62 1.66
CA ALA A 62 -4.39 -2.73 0.93
C ALA A 62 -5.71 -3.15 1.59
N SER A 63 -6.59 -3.72 0.77
CA SER A 63 -7.83 -4.33 1.21
C SER A 63 -8.04 -5.63 0.46
N MET A 64 -8.52 -6.65 1.15
CA MET A 64 -8.89 -7.94 0.56
C MET A 64 -10.36 -8.21 0.87
N ASP A 65 -11.10 -8.64 -0.13
CA ASP A 65 -12.47 -9.14 0.08
C ASP A 65 -12.46 -10.65 0.41
N ASN A 66 -13.59 -11.18 0.87
CA ASN A 66 -13.72 -12.61 1.15
C ASN A 66 -13.70 -13.47 -0.13
N SER A 67 -13.69 -12.86 -1.33
CA SER A 67 -13.56 -13.60 -2.59
C SER A 67 -12.11 -13.86 -2.98
N GLY A 68 -11.14 -13.20 -2.33
CA GLY A 68 -9.72 -13.30 -2.64
C GLY A 68 -9.23 -12.19 -3.58
N LYS A 69 -10.06 -11.18 -3.86
CA LYS A 69 -9.65 -9.99 -4.60
C LYS A 69 -8.91 -9.07 -3.63
N ILE A 70 -7.65 -8.76 -3.95
CA ILE A 70 -6.84 -7.80 -3.21
C ILE A 70 -6.73 -6.55 -4.06
N ILE A 71 -6.89 -5.39 -3.43
CA ILE A 71 -6.69 -4.07 -4.02
C ILE A 71 -5.69 -3.32 -3.14
N TRP A 72 -4.66 -2.74 -3.74
CA TRP A 72 -3.65 -1.95 -3.04
C TRP A 72 -3.27 -0.70 -3.83
N ASP A 73 -2.72 0.28 -3.12
CA ASP A 73 -2.08 1.44 -3.72
C ASP A 73 -0.58 1.17 -3.92
N LYS A 74 -0.09 1.49 -5.13
CA LYS A 74 1.33 1.51 -5.45
C LYS A 74 1.65 2.83 -6.13
N HIS A 75 2.29 3.75 -5.40
CA HIS A 75 2.68 5.06 -5.93
C HIS A 75 1.52 5.83 -6.58
N ASN A 76 0.36 5.85 -5.93
CA ASN A 76 -0.84 6.54 -6.41
C ASN A 76 -1.58 5.81 -7.57
N GLU A 77 -1.17 4.58 -7.89
CA GLU A 77 -1.87 3.69 -8.80
C GLU A 77 -2.64 2.63 -8.01
N ILE A 78 -3.94 2.54 -8.26
CA ILE A 78 -4.78 1.52 -7.64
C ILE A 78 -4.69 0.25 -8.49
N GLN A 79 -4.13 -0.78 -7.90
CA GLN A 79 -3.92 -2.07 -8.54
C GLN A 79 -4.79 -3.13 -7.86
N THR A 80 -5.28 -4.09 -8.65
CA THR A 80 -6.07 -5.23 -8.18
C THR A 80 -5.50 -6.54 -8.67
N ILE A 81 -5.71 -7.57 -7.86
CA ILE A 81 -5.30 -8.94 -8.16
C ILE A 81 -6.33 -9.90 -7.58
N ASN A 82 -6.46 -11.07 -8.20
CA ASN A 82 -7.28 -12.14 -7.66
C ASN A 82 -6.37 -13.29 -7.21
N ILE A 83 -6.28 -13.50 -5.90
CA ILE A 83 -5.41 -14.54 -5.33
C ILE A 83 -5.87 -15.94 -5.70
N LYS A 84 -7.16 -16.14 -6.01
CA LYS A 84 -7.69 -17.42 -6.48
C LYS A 84 -7.31 -17.72 -7.93
N SER A 85 -6.79 -16.75 -8.66
CA SER A 85 -6.26 -16.98 -10.01
C SER A 85 -4.86 -17.63 -9.99
N VAL A 86 -4.23 -17.79 -8.82
CA VAL A 86 -3.03 -18.62 -8.66
C VAL A 86 -3.46 -20.06 -8.84
N GLY A 87 -3.32 -20.58 -10.05
CA GLY A 87 -3.75 -21.92 -10.42
C GLY A 87 -5.15 -21.93 -11.01
N ALA A 88 -5.29 -21.49 -12.25
CA ALA A 88 -6.53 -21.61 -13.03
C ALA A 88 -6.98 -23.07 -13.28
N ASP A 89 -6.26 -24.06 -12.74
CA ASP A 89 -6.66 -25.47 -12.76
C ASP A 89 -7.16 -25.98 -11.40
N HIS A 90 -7.09 -25.20 -10.30
CA HIS A 90 -7.27 -25.76 -8.94
C HIS A 90 -8.12 -24.90 -7.99
N GLU A 91 -9.12 -25.53 -7.36
CA GLU A 91 -10.02 -24.87 -6.39
C GLU A 91 -9.34 -24.65 -5.04
N VAL A 92 -9.13 -23.38 -4.68
CA VAL A 92 -8.50 -22.96 -3.41
C VAL A 92 -9.51 -22.87 -2.27
N TRP A 93 -9.30 -23.61 -1.17
CA TRP A 93 -10.01 -23.43 0.11
C TRP A 93 -9.03 -23.00 1.21
N THR A 94 -9.32 -21.87 1.86
CA THR A 94 -8.47 -21.30 2.93
C THR A 94 -8.80 -21.93 4.29
N LEU A 95 -7.99 -22.88 4.75
CA LEU A 95 -8.06 -23.39 6.13
C LEU A 95 -6.81 -22.91 6.89
N LYS A 96 -6.98 -21.79 7.63
CA LYS A 96 -6.01 -21.16 8.56
C LYS A 96 -4.79 -20.46 7.90
N PRO A 97 -4.20 -19.42 8.55
CA PRO A 97 -3.57 -18.28 7.86
C PRO A 97 -2.20 -18.54 7.19
N ILE A 98 -1.80 -19.79 6.98
CA ILE A 98 -0.47 -20.15 6.45
C ILE A 98 -0.52 -21.20 5.32
N TYR A 99 -1.63 -21.92 5.12
CA TYR A 99 -1.67 -23.01 4.13
C TYR A 99 -2.78 -22.79 3.09
N MET A 100 -2.40 -22.77 1.81
CA MET A 100 -3.31 -22.77 0.66
C MET A 100 -3.60 -24.23 0.26
N LEU A 101 -4.83 -24.71 0.46
CA LEU A 101 -5.26 -26.02 -0.03
C LEU A 101 -5.91 -25.86 -1.40
N CYS A 102 -5.45 -26.63 -2.39
CA CYS A 102 -6.00 -26.66 -3.74
C CYS A 102 -6.45 -28.07 -4.12
N TYR A 103 -7.66 -28.23 -4.67
CA TYR A 103 -8.15 -29.50 -5.24
C TYR A 103 -8.04 -29.52 -6.76
N VAL A 104 -7.60 -30.66 -7.30
CA VAL A 104 -7.53 -30.93 -8.75
C VAL A 104 -8.41 -32.12 -9.07
N ASN A 105 -9.29 -32.00 -10.07
CA ASN A 105 -9.93 -33.17 -10.68
C ASN A 105 -9.09 -33.60 -11.89
N ASN A 106 -8.63 -34.85 -11.89
CA ASN A 106 -7.97 -35.43 -13.06
C ASN A 106 -9.02 -36.06 -14.00
N GLU A 107 -8.70 -36.24 -15.29
CA GLU A 107 -9.61 -36.78 -16.32
C GLU A 107 -10.10 -38.22 -16.03
N LEU A 108 -9.51 -38.88 -15.03
CA LEU A 108 -9.88 -40.21 -14.52
C LEU A 108 -10.72 -40.19 -13.23
N GLY A 109 -11.05 -39.01 -12.69
CA GLY A 109 -11.91 -38.87 -11.49
C GLY A 109 -11.25 -39.17 -10.13
N GLU A 110 -9.94 -39.43 -10.09
CA GLU A 110 -9.21 -39.64 -8.83
C GLU A 110 -8.81 -38.31 -8.16
N LYS A 111 -9.18 -38.16 -6.89
CA LYS A 111 -8.92 -36.98 -6.05
C LYS A 111 -7.54 -37.10 -5.39
N ASN A 112 -6.53 -36.46 -5.94
CA ASN A 112 -5.21 -36.37 -5.29
C ASN A 112 -4.99 -34.97 -4.68
N LEU A 113 -4.68 -34.92 -3.38
CA LEU A 113 -4.23 -33.70 -2.70
C LEU A 113 -2.78 -33.43 -3.09
N PHE A 114 -2.52 -32.36 -3.84
CA PHE A 114 -1.17 -31.84 -4.03
C PHE A 114 -0.98 -30.57 -3.19
N PHE A 115 0.06 -30.58 -2.35
CA PHE A 115 0.49 -29.43 -1.57
C PHE A 115 1.32 -28.52 -2.48
N ILE A 116 0.84 -27.32 -2.82
CA ILE A 116 1.74 -26.28 -3.30
C ILE A 116 2.44 -25.72 -2.06
N GLN A 117 3.59 -26.26 -1.75
CA GLN A 117 4.48 -25.73 -0.71
C GLN A 117 5.16 -24.48 -1.27
N VAL A 118 4.49 -23.33 -1.12
CA VAL A 118 5.13 -22.03 -1.35
C VAL A 118 6.08 -21.80 -0.18
N SER A 119 7.36 -21.54 -0.47
CA SER A 119 8.31 -21.17 0.58
C SER A 119 7.95 -19.81 1.13
N ASP A 120 8.12 -19.59 2.44
CA ASP A 120 7.88 -18.26 3.01
C ASP A 120 8.76 -17.22 2.30
N GLY A 121 8.13 -16.14 1.82
CA GLY A 121 8.77 -15.10 1.01
C GLY A 121 8.85 -15.36 -0.50
N GLU A 122 8.38 -16.51 -1.00
CA GLU A 122 8.31 -16.78 -2.44
C GLU A 122 7.22 -15.92 -3.13
N ARG A 123 7.55 -15.31 -4.27
CA ARG A 123 6.65 -14.42 -5.00
C ARG A 123 5.70 -15.23 -5.89
N LEU A 124 4.40 -15.06 -5.68
CA LEU A 124 3.38 -15.66 -6.53
C LEU A 124 3.29 -14.92 -7.89
N PRO A 125 3.32 -15.62 -9.03
CA PRO A 125 3.15 -15.02 -10.35
C PRO A 125 1.67 -14.74 -10.60
N LEU A 126 1.22 -13.59 -10.11
CA LEU A 126 -0.17 -13.16 -10.20
C LEU A 126 -0.37 -12.11 -11.30
N ALA A 127 -1.50 -12.20 -12.00
CA ALA A 127 -1.88 -11.19 -13.00
C ALA A 127 -2.42 -9.92 -12.32
N VAL A 128 -1.58 -8.89 -12.25
CA VAL A 128 -1.95 -7.56 -11.75
C VAL A 128 -2.79 -6.84 -12.81
N LYS A 129 -3.91 -6.24 -12.39
CA LYS A 129 -4.74 -5.36 -13.22
C LYS A 129 -4.78 -3.96 -12.60
N GLU A 130 -4.66 -2.94 -13.44
CA GLU A 130 -4.79 -1.55 -13.01
C GLU A 130 -6.27 -1.13 -13.01
N LEU A 131 -6.72 -0.48 -11.93
CA LEU A 131 -8.05 0.12 -11.83
C LEU A 131 -8.02 1.61 -12.19
N GLY A 132 -6.85 2.23 -12.12
CA GLY A 132 -6.61 3.61 -12.52
C GLY A 132 -5.68 4.35 -11.55
N THR A 133 -5.34 5.56 -11.93
CA THR A 133 -4.62 6.51 -11.07
C THR A 133 -5.59 7.11 -10.06
N CYS A 134 -5.10 7.35 -8.85
CA CYS A 134 -5.81 8.05 -7.79
C CYS A 134 -5.34 9.50 -7.76
N ASP A 135 -6.23 10.49 -7.78
CA ASP A 135 -5.81 11.90 -7.69
C ASP A 135 -5.53 12.33 -6.24
N LEU A 136 -5.91 11.49 -5.27
CA LEU A 136 -5.68 11.68 -3.84
C LEU A 136 -4.67 10.67 -3.30
N TYR A 137 -3.85 11.08 -2.33
CA TYR A 137 -2.89 10.18 -1.69
C TYR A 137 -3.62 9.18 -0.79
N PRO A 138 -3.66 7.87 -1.14
CA PRO A 138 -4.49 6.90 -0.43
C PRO A 138 -4.08 6.75 1.03
N GLN A 139 -5.03 7.04 1.93
CA GLN A 139 -4.83 6.89 3.36
C GLN A 139 -5.45 5.61 3.92
N SER A 140 -6.53 5.14 3.31
CA SER A 140 -7.20 3.88 3.63
C SER A 140 -7.90 3.35 2.38
N LEU A 141 -7.82 2.04 2.18
CA LEU A 141 -8.61 1.30 1.21
C LEU A 141 -9.53 0.37 1.97
N LYS A 142 -10.83 0.40 1.68
CA LYS A 142 -11.79 -0.55 2.25
C LYS A 142 -12.78 -1.05 1.20
N HIS A 143 -12.88 -2.37 1.09
CA HIS A 143 -13.98 -3.00 0.37
C HIS A 143 -15.32 -2.73 1.08
N ASN A 144 -16.34 -2.44 0.29
CA ASN A 144 -17.72 -2.44 0.75
C ASN A 144 -18.11 -3.88 1.16
N PRO A 145 -18.89 -4.09 2.24
CA PRO A 145 -19.48 -5.39 2.58
C PRO A 145 -20.10 -6.16 1.41
N ASN A 146 -20.67 -5.45 0.42
CA ASN A 146 -21.28 -6.06 -0.77
C ASN A 146 -20.29 -6.42 -1.89
N ARG A 147 -18.98 -6.13 -1.73
CA ARG A 147 -17.88 -6.43 -2.68
C ARG A 147 -17.98 -5.75 -4.05
N ARG A 148 -18.96 -4.87 -4.27
CA ARG A 148 -19.13 -4.19 -5.57
C ARG A 148 -18.28 -2.93 -5.69
N TYR A 149 -17.88 -2.38 -4.57
CA TYR A 149 -17.16 -1.11 -4.51
C TYR A 149 -15.98 -1.21 -3.54
N VAL A 150 -14.95 -0.45 -3.85
CA VAL A 150 -13.86 -0.16 -2.92
C VAL A 150 -13.78 1.35 -2.75
N VAL A 151 -13.60 1.80 -1.51
CA VAL A 151 -13.45 3.22 -1.20
C VAL A 151 -11.99 3.48 -0.88
N VAL A 152 -11.42 4.46 -1.55
CA VAL A 152 -10.12 5.06 -1.23
C VAL A 152 -10.39 6.35 -0.51
N CYS A 153 -9.95 6.47 0.73
CA CYS A 153 -10.05 7.71 1.50
C CYS A 153 -8.68 8.36 1.58
N GLY A 154 -8.60 9.69 1.42
CA GLY A 154 -7.38 10.45 1.64
C GLY A 154 -7.64 11.94 1.85
N ASP A 155 -6.92 12.55 2.79
CA ASP A 155 -6.93 14.00 3.07
C ASP A 155 -8.31 14.67 3.23
N GLY A 156 -9.29 13.92 3.75
CA GLY A 156 -10.67 14.40 3.96
C GLY A 156 -11.60 14.13 2.79
N GLU A 157 -11.06 13.62 1.68
CA GLU A 157 -11.78 13.23 0.48
C GLU A 157 -11.87 11.70 0.34
N TYR A 158 -12.76 11.24 -0.55
CA TYR A 158 -12.87 9.83 -0.90
C TYR A 158 -13.22 9.64 -2.37
N ILE A 159 -12.66 8.59 -2.98
CA ILE A 159 -13.01 8.10 -4.32
C ILE A 159 -13.58 6.69 -4.18
N ILE A 160 -14.63 6.39 -4.94
CA ILE A 160 -15.25 5.06 -4.98
C ILE A 160 -14.92 4.42 -6.33
N TYR A 161 -14.17 3.32 -6.30
CA TYR A 161 -13.93 2.49 -7.48
C TYR A 161 -14.94 1.35 -7.53
N THR A 162 -15.38 1.01 -8.74
CA THR A 162 -16.17 -0.20 -8.96
C THR A 162 -15.23 -1.40 -8.95
N ALA A 163 -15.45 -2.34 -8.03
CA ALA A 163 -14.64 -3.56 -7.89
C ALA A 163 -15.12 -4.70 -8.80
N LEU A 164 -16.13 -4.45 -9.65
CA LEU A 164 -16.61 -5.38 -10.67
C LEU A 164 -15.69 -5.30 -11.89
N ALA A 165 -14.88 -6.34 -12.03
CA ALA A 165 -14.09 -6.68 -13.21
C ALA A 165 -13.95 -8.20 -13.20
#